data_AF-A0A3B9F580-F1
#
_entry.id   AF-A0A3B9F580-F1
#
_cell.length_a   1.000
_cell.length_b   1.000
_cell.length_c   1.000
_cell.angle_alpha   90.00
_cell.angle_beta   90.00
_cell.angle_gamma   90.00
#
_symmetry.space_group_name_H-M   'P 1'
#
loop_
_entity.id
_entity.type
_entity.pdbx_description
1 polymer ?
#
loop_
_entity_poly.entity_id
_entity_poly.type
_entity_poly.pdbx_seq_one_letter_code
_entity_poly.pdbx_strand_id
1 'polypeptide(L)' 'KRNEQKTIYSFEHQKISNELSNKLEKKVKLKILKSGKGKIEIPFNSIMTLDMVFYVLYLWTVRKTSNRTILEGFAF' A
#
# COMPACT_ATOMS: atom_id res chain seq x y z
N LYS A 1 27.88 11.13 10.61
CA LYS A 1 27.26 9.78 10.75
C LYS A 1 25.75 9.96 10.69
N ARG A 2 25.09 9.50 9.61
CA ARG A 2 23.67 9.76 9.36
C ARG A 2 22.87 8.73 10.16
N ASN A 3 22.13 9.19 11.18
CA ASN A 3 21.25 8.36 12.00
C ASN A 3 20.10 7.82 11.12
N GLU A 4 20.30 6.67 10.49
CA GLU A 4 19.21 5.85 9.97
C GLU A 4 18.46 5.28 11.19
N GLN A 5 17.46 6.02 11.67
CA GLN A 5 16.43 5.46 12.50
C GLN A 5 15.79 4.33 11.69
N LYS A 6 16.17 3.08 12.01
CA LYS A 6 15.46 1.87 11.58
C LYS A 6 14.03 2.00 12.09
N THR A 7 13.16 2.68 11.35
CA THR A 7 11.72 2.57 11.53
C THR A 7 11.38 1.12 11.25
N ILE A 8 11.20 0.35 12.32
CA ILE A 8 10.76 -1.03 12.26
C ILE A 8 9.37 -0.98 11.63
N TYR A 9 9.28 -1.33 10.34
CA TYR A 9 7.99 -1.48 9.68
C TYR A 9 7.21 -2.55 10.43
N SER A 10 6.02 -2.21 10.95
CA SER A 10 5.16 -3.23 11.52
C SER A 10 4.80 -4.27 10.45
N PHE A 11 4.45 -5.49 10.88
CA PHE A 11 4.07 -6.57 9.99
C PHE A 11 3.00 -6.15 8.96
N GLU A 12 2.00 -5.38 9.39
CA GLU A 12 0.95 -4.85 8.52
C GLU A 12 1.50 -3.93 7.42
N HIS A 13 2.48 -3.08 7.73
CA HIS A 13 3.13 -2.25 6.71
C HIS A 13 3.91 -3.11 5.72
N GLN A 14 4.66 -4.11 6.19
CA GLN A 14 5.41 -5.00 5.30
C GLN A 14 4.47 -5.78 4.38
N LYS A 15 3.34 -6.26 4.92
CA LYS A 15 2.29 -6.95 4.16
C LYS A 15 1.69 -6.08 3.07
N ILE A 16 1.36 -4.81 3.37
CA ILE A 16 0.86 -3.85 2.36
C ILE A 16 1.91 -3.63 1.26
N SER A 17 3.18 -3.43 1.63
CA SER A 17 4.28 -3.27 0.66
C SER A 17 4.36 -4.46 -0.28
N ASN A 18 4.27 -5.67 0.27
CA ASN A 18 4.43 -6.91 -0.48
C ASN A 18 3.21 -7.18 -1.38
N GLU A 19 1.99 -6.98 -0.87
CA GLU A 19 0.75 -7.11 -1.66
C GLU A 19 0.74 -6.15 -2.85
N LEU A 20 1.10 -4.88 -2.63
CA LEU A 20 1.16 -3.88 -3.69
C LEU A 20 2.31 -4.14 -4.66
N SER A 21 3.46 -4.59 -4.17
CA SER A 21 4.60 -4.95 -5.04
C SER A 21 4.26 -6.11 -5.96
N ASN A 22 3.57 -7.13 -5.44
CA ASN A 22 3.12 -8.28 -6.23
C ASN A 22 2.04 -7.88 -7.24
N LYS A 23 1.09 -7.02 -6.87
CA LYS A 23 0.02 -6.59 -7.78
C LYS A 23 0.49 -5.68 -8.91
N LEU A 24 1.53 -4.88 -8.65
CA LEU A 24 2.06 -3.91 -9.60
C LEU A 24 3.32 -4.41 -10.32
N GLU A 25 3.81 -5.60 -9.96
CA GLU A 25 5.11 -6.16 -10.41
C GLU A 25 6.26 -5.15 -10.28
N LYS A 26 6.19 -4.32 -9.24
CA LYS A 26 7.06 -3.17 -9.04
C LYS A 26 7.54 -3.11 -7.60
N LYS A 27 8.75 -2.61 -7.40
CA LYS A 27 9.30 -2.40 -6.06
C LYS A 27 8.58 -1.23 -5.38
N VAL A 28 7.60 -1.53 -4.55
CA VAL A 28 6.87 -0.54 -3.74
C VAL A 28 7.61 -0.33 -2.42
N LYS A 29 7.90 0.93 -2.09
CA LYS A 29 8.50 1.31 -0.81
C LYS A 29 7.47 2.01 0.06
N LEU A 30 7.24 1.50 1.26
CA LEU A 30 6.53 2.23 2.31
C LEU A 30 7.50 3.10 3.10
N LYS A 31 7.11 4.32 3.41
CA LYS A 31 7.82 5.22 4.33
C LYS A 31 6.85 5.65 5.43
N ILE A 32 7.24 5.42 6.68
CA ILE A 32 6.51 5.91 7.84
C ILE A 32 7.09 7.27 8.22
N LEU A 33 6.25 8.30 8.22
CA LEU A 33 6.63 9.65 8.66
C LEU A 33 6.46 9.74 10.18
N LYS A 34 7.26 10.60 10.83
CA LYS A 34 7.33 10.79 12.29
C LYS A 34 5.99 11.17 12.98
N SER A 35 4.95 11.47 12.20
CA SER A 35 3.62 11.88 12.66
C SER A 35 2.57 10.75 12.58
N GLY A 36 2.97 9.49 12.37
CA GLY A 36 2.02 8.38 12.13
C GLY A 36 1.40 8.38 10.73
N LYS A 37 1.80 9.33 9.87
CA LYS A 37 1.40 9.39 8.46
C LYS A 37 2.25 8.41 7.63
N GLY A 38 1.63 7.64 6.76
CA GLY A 38 2.33 6.77 5.80
C GLY A 38 2.46 7.41 4.41
N LYS A 39 3.52 7.08 3.69
CA LYS A 39 3.67 7.36 2.26
C LYS A 39 4.07 6.08 1.53
N ILE A 40 3.52 5.89 0.33
CA ILE A 40 3.90 4.81 -0.59
C ILE A 40 4.65 5.46 -1.76
N GLU A 41 5.81 4.89 -2.12
CA GLU A 41 6.57 5.25 -3.30
C GLU A 41 6.51 4.12 -4.32
N ILE A 42 5.98 4.44 -5.50
CA ILE A 42 5.78 3.50 -6.60
C ILE A 42 6.47 4.11 -7.84
N PRO A 43 7.51 3.47 -8.40
CA PRO A 43 8.17 3.97 -9.60
C PRO A 43 7.27 3.80 -10.83
N PHE A 44 7.18 4.85 -11.65
CA PHE A 44 6.53 4.85 -12.95
C PHE A 44 7.43 5.50 -13.99
N ASN A 45 7.32 5.06 -15.24
CA ASN A 45 8.18 5.52 -16.35
C ASN A 45 7.37 6.13 -17.50
N SER A 46 6.04 6.07 -17.44
CA SER A 46 5.14 6.61 -18.45
C SER A 46 3.80 7.00 -17.82
N ILE A 47 3.03 7.84 -18.52
CA ILE A 47 1.65 8.18 -18.11
C ILE A 47 0.80 6.91 -18.04
N MET A 48 0.96 5.99 -19.00
CA MET A 48 0.25 4.71 -19.02
C MET A 48 0.53 3.85 -17.77
N THR A 49 1.78 3.82 -17.30
CA THR A 49 2.09 3.10 -16.04
C THR A 49 1.57 3.82 -14.81
N LEU A 50 1.46 5.14 -14.83
CA LEU A 50 0.83 5.91 -13.75
C LEU A 50 -0.67 5.62 -13.67
N ASP A 51 -1.37 5.64 -14.81
CA ASP A 51 -2.80 5.31 -14.88
C ASP A 51 -3.09 3.89 -14.41
N MET A 52 -2.25 2.93 -14.81
CA MET A 52 -2.36 1.55 -14.33
C MET A 52 -2.18 1.45 -12.81
N VAL A 53 -1.23 2.20 -12.24
CA VAL A 53 -1.04 2.26 -10.78
C VAL A 53 -2.30 2.80 -10.10
N PHE A 54 -2.88 3.90 -10.59
CA PHE A 54 -4.13 4.44 -10.04
C PHE A 54 -5.29 3.45 -10.14
N TYR A 55 -5.43 2.78 -11.29
CA TYR A 55 -6.48 1.79 -11.51
C TYR A 55 -6.37 0.61 -10.54
N VAL A 56 -5.17 0.05 -10.37
CA VAL A 56 -4.94 -1.06 -9.43
C VAL A 56 -5.19 -0.63 -7.98
N LEU A 57 -4.75 0.58 -7.59
CA LEU A 57 -5.01 1.12 -6.25
C LEU A 57 -6.50 1.33 -5.99
N TYR A 58 -7.23 1.81 -6.99
CA TYR A 58 -8.68 1.97 -6.92
C TYR A 58 -9.37 0.62 -6.69
N LEU A 59 -9.08 -0.38 -7.53
CA LEU A 59 -9.65 -1.72 -7.40
C LEU A 59 -9.30 -2.40 -6.07
N TRP A 60 -8.04 -2.28 -5.63
CA TRP A 60 -7.60 -2.83 -4.35
C TRP A 60 -8.37 -2.22 -3.17
N THR A 61 -8.58 -0.90 -3.20
CA THR A 61 -9.34 -0.17 -2.19
C THR A 61 -10.81 -0.62 -2.15
N VAL A 62 -11.48 -0.66 -3.31
CA VAL A 62 -12.88 -1.11 -3.45
C VAL A 62 -13.05 -2.56 -2.99
N ARG A 63 -12.09 -3.44 -3.31
CA ARG A 63 -12.15 -4.85 -2.87
C ARG A 63 -12.00 -4.98 -1.35
N LYS A 64 -11.10 -4.20 -0.72
CA LYS A 64 -10.91 -4.23 0.74
C LYS A 64 -12.14 -3.70 1.50
N THR A 65 -12.83 -2.68 0.96
CA THR A 65 -14.06 -2.16 1.57
C THR A 65 -15.21 -3.16 1.46
N SER A 66 -15.41 -3.75 0.27
CA SER A 66 -16.47 -4.74 0.04
C SER A 66 -16.35 -5.98 0.94
N ASN A 67 -15.14 -6.50 1.15
CA ASN A 67 -14.93 -7.63 2.08
C ASN A 67 -15.16 -7.26 3.56
N ARG A 68 -14.98 -5.99 3.96
CA ARG A 68 -15.33 -5.54 5.32
C ARG A 68 -16.85 -5.48 5.50
N THR A 69 -17.57 -4.95 4.53
CA THR A 69 -19.04 -4.82 4.60
C THR A 69 -19.72 -6.18 4.70
N ILE A 70 -19.19 -7.20 4.02
CA ILE A 70 -19.71 -8.57 4.11
C ILE A 70 -19.49 -9.15 5.52
N LEU A 71 -18.32 -8.92 6.14
CA LEU A 71 -18.03 -9.42 7.49
C LEU A 71 -18.84 -8.70 8.59
N GLU A 72 -19.15 -7.41 8.43
CA GLU A 72 -20.04 -6.68 9.34
C GLU A 72 -21.52 -7.06 9.15
N GLY A 73 -21.92 -7.45 7.92
CA GLY A 73 -23.28 -7.92 7.62
C GLY A 73 -23.60 -9.34 8.11
N PHE A 74 -22.60 -10.14 8.45
CA PHE A 74 -22.75 -11.48 9.05
C PHE A 74 -22.56 -11.48 10.59
N ALA A 75 -22.38 -10.31 11.20
CA ALA A 75 -22.19 -10.16 12.65
C ALA A 75 -23.49 -9.84 13.42
N PHE A 76 -24.66 -10.05 12.82
CA PHE A 76 -25.97 -9.91 13.45
C PHE A 76 -26.72 -11.23 13.47
#